data_AF-A0A937XW73-F1
#
_entry.id   AF-A0A937XW73-F1
#
_cell.length_a   1.000
_cell.length_b   1.000
_cell.length_c   1.000
_cell.angle_alpha   90.00
_cell.angle_beta   90.00
_cell.angle_gamma   90.00
#
_symmetry.space_group_name_H-M   'P 1'
#
loop_
_entity.id
_entity.type
_entity.pdbx_description
1 polymer ?
#
loop_
_entity_poly.entity_id
_entity_poly.type
_entity_poly.pdbx_seq_one_letter_code
_entity_poly.pdbx_strand_id
1 'polypeptide(L)' 'MEKTQVYLRKEELAALRAAAARSGRSVAELVREAVRKAVLVPQAAGPVALWDGEPRRSSVDHDSVHDER' A
#
# COMPACT_ATOMS: atom_id res chain seq x y z
N MET A 1 4.60 18.84 -10.22
CA MET A 1 4.62 18.79 -8.74
C MET A 1 3.75 19.91 -8.24
N GLU A 2 2.79 19.61 -7.37
CA GLU A 2 2.00 20.63 -6.68
C GLU A 2 2.54 20.85 -5.26
N LYS A 3 2.31 22.04 -4.70
CA LYS A 3 2.80 22.42 -3.38
C LYS A 3 1.68 22.30 -2.35
N THR A 4 1.72 21.24 -1.56
CA THR A 4 0.85 21.08 -0.38
C THR A 4 1.54 21.64 0.86
N GLN A 5 0.79 22.34 1.70
CA GLN A 5 1.20 22.72 3.05
C GLN A 5 0.36 21.94 4.07
N VAL A 6 1.00 21.42 5.11
CA VAL A 6 0.35 20.68 6.20
C VAL A 6 0.88 21.17 7.53
N TYR A 7 0.00 21.27 8.52
CA TYR A 7 0.38 21.57 9.90
C TYR A 7 0.77 20.26 10.59
N LEU A 8 1.94 20.27 11.22
CA LEU A 8 2.41 19.23 12.12
C LEU A 8 2.62 19.86 13.49
N ARG A 9 2.48 19.07 14.55
CA ARG A 9 2.87 19.51 15.89
C ARG A 9 4.39 19.68 15.96
N LYS A 10 4.85 20.47 16.93
CA LYS A 10 6.27 20.84 17.05
C LYS A 10 7.15 19.60 17.28
N GLU A 11 6.65 18.67 18.10
CA GLU A 11 7.24 17.38 18.42
C GLU A 11 7.32 16.44 17.20
N GLU A 12 6.27 16.37 16.38
CA GLU A 12 6.22 15.57 15.16
C GLU A 12 7.24 16.09 14.12
N LEU A 13 7.28 17.41 13.92
CA LEU A 13 8.24 18.06 13.02
C LEU A 13 9.69 17.88 13.50
N ALA A 14 9.93 17.90 14.82
CA ALA A 14 11.25 17.63 15.38
C ALA A 14 11.67 16.15 15.16
N ALA A 15 10.76 15.20 15.41
CA ALA A 15 11.01 13.77 15.18
C ALA A 15 11.29 13.47 13.70
N LEU A 16 10.54 14.08 12.78
CA LEU A 16 10.71 13.95 11.33
C LEU A 16 12.06 14.53 10.86
N ARG A 17 12.49 15.68 11.40
CA ARG A 17 13.81 16.26 11.13
C ARG A 17 14.95 15.38 11.65
N ALA A 18 14.79 14.78 12.83
CA ALA A 18 15.76 13.84 13.37
C ALA A 18 15.85 12.55 12.52
N ALA A 19 14.73 12.05 12.01
CA ALA A 19 14.72 10.91 11.07
C ALA A 19 15.40 11.24 9.73
N ALA A 20 15.17 12.44 9.19
CA ALA A 20 15.86 12.95 8.01
C ALA A 20 17.38 12.99 8.22
N ALA A 21 17.83 13.59 9.33
CA ALA A 21 19.25 13.66 9.68
C ALA A 21 19.90 12.27 9.84
N ARG A 22 19.24 11.32 10.53
CA ARG A 22 19.76 9.94 10.67
C ARG A 22 19.85 9.16 9.36
N SER A 23 18.97 9.45 8.40
CA SER A 23 18.91 8.75 7.11
C SER A 23 19.73 9.42 6.01
N GLY A 24 20.25 10.63 6.24
CA GLY A 24 20.91 11.44 5.21
C GLY A 24 19.97 11.96 4.11
N ARG A 25 18.64 11.84 4.30
CA ARG A 25 17.61 12.12 3.29
C ARG A 25 16.87 13.41 3.60
N SER A 26 16.27 14.03 2.57
CA SER A 26 15.49 15.25 2.79
C SER A 26 14.16 14.96 3.48
N VAL A 27 13.70 15.88 4.34
CA VAL A 27 12.37 15.80 4.99
C VAL A 27 11.25 15.62 3.95
N ALA A 28 11.34 16.33 2.82
CA ALA A 28 10.34 16.24 1.76
C ALA A 28 10.31 14.84 1.09
N GLU A 29 11.43 14.13 1.06
CA GLU A 29 11.50 12.77 0.53
C GLU A 29 10.88 11.75 1.50
N LEU A 30 11.18 11.86 2.79
CA LEU A 30 10.54 11.04 3.82
C LEU A 30 9.02 11.22 3.84
N VAL A 31 8.52 12.46 3.71
CA VAL A 31 7.08 12.73 3.62
C VAL A 31 6.46 12.10 2.37
N ARG A 32 7.10 12.23 1.20
CA ARG A 32 6.62 11.59 -0.04
C ARG A 32 6.60 10.06 0.07
N GLU A 33 7.60 9.46 0.70
CA GLU A 33 7.63 8.02 0.93
C GLU A 33 6.55 7.57 1.92
N ALA A 34 6.38 8.29 3.04
CA ALA A 34 5.35 7.98 4.03
C ALA A 34 3.94 8.05 3.43
N VAL A 35 3.64 9.10 2.65
CA VAL A 35 2.36 9.20 1.92
C VAL A 35 2.19 8.02 0.95
N ARG A 36 3.23 7.62 0.22
CA ARG A 36 3.17 6.46 -0.68
C ARG A 36 2.93 5.14 0.06
N LYS A 37 3.53 4.96 1.25
CA LYS A 37 3.46 3.73 2.05
C LYS A 37 2.25 3.63 2.98
N ALA A 38 1.57 4.73 3.28
CA ALA A 38 0.45 4.76 4.23
C ALA A 38 -0.89 5.17 3.62
N VAL A 39 -0.89 6.00 2.55
CA VAL A 39 -2.10 6.54 1.93
C VAL A 39 -2.29 6.02 0.51
N LEU A 40 -1.21 5.97 -0.28
CA LEU A 40 -1.24 5.47 -1.67
C LEU A 40 -0.77 4.01 -1.76
N VAL A 41 -1.06 3.21 -0.74
CA VAL A 41 -0.85 1.76 -0.78
C VAL A 41 -1.73 1.21 -1.90
N PRO A 42 -1.18 0.55 -2.93
CA PRO A 42 -2.00 -0.10 -3.94
C PRO A 42 -2.89 -1.14 -3.25
N GLN A 43 -4.20 -1.11 -3.50
CA GLN A 43 -5.06 -2.20 -3.06
C GLN A 43 -4.55 -3.51 -3.67
N ALA A 44 -4.40 -4.52 -2.81
CA ALA A 44 -4.10 -5.88 -3.20
C ALA A 44 -5.35 -6.45 -3.90
N ALA A 45 -5.38 -6.39 -5.23
CA ALA A 45 -6.62 -6.54 -6.01
C ALA A 45 -6.97 -8.02 -6.25
N GLY A 46 -7.69 -8.64 -5.30
CA GLY A 46 -8.20 -10.02 -5.36
C GLY A 46 -8.07 -10.86 -4.07
N PRO A 47 -8.06 -12.22 -4.12
CA PRO A 47 -8.38 -13.06 -2.96
C PRO A 47 -7.30 -13.23 -1.86
N VAL A 48 -6.02 -13.60 -2.03
CA VAL A 48 -5.15 -14.02 -3.16
C VAL A 48 -4.84 -12.94 -4.22
N ALA A 49 -5.21 -11.69 -3.95
CA ALA A 49 -4.80 -10.45 -4.61
C ALA A 49 -4.59 -10.44 -6.15
N LEU A 50 -5.39 -11.20 -6.95
CA LEU A 50 -5.42 -11.16 -8.43
C LEU A 50 -6.82 -10.91 -9.12
N TRP A 51 -7.96 -11.28 -8.50
CA TRP A 51 -9.34 -11.08 -9.03
C TRP A 51 -10.43 -11.00 -7.93
N ASP A 52 -11.42 -10.11 -8.06
CA ASP A 52 -12.39 -9.75 -7.00
C ASP A 52 -13.77 -10.46 -7.05
N GLY A 53 -13.95 -11.50 -7.87
CA GLY A 53 -15.24 -12.20 -8.00
C GLY A 53 -15.35 -13.50 -7.19
N GLU A 54 -16.54 -14.10 -7.19
CA GLU A 54 -16.81 -15.37 -6.51
C GLU A 54 -16.37 -16.58 -7.37
N PRO A 55 -15.48 -17.46 -6.89
CA PRO A 55 -15.04 -18.64 -7.63
C PRO A 55 -16.20 -19.61 -7.93
N ARG A 56 -16.38 -19.97 -9.21
CA ARG A 56 -17.46 -20.88 -9.63
C ARG A 56 -17.29 -22.33 -9.17
N ARG A 57 -16.04 -22.78 -9.04
CA ARG A 57 -15.62 -24.11 -8.56
C ARG A 57 -14.25 -23.96 -7.88
N SER A 58 -13.91 -24.86 -6.97
CA SER A 58 -12.62 -24.91 -6.28
C SER A 58 -11.57 -25.70 -7.08
N SER A 59 -10.30 -25.65 -6.66
CA SER A 59 -9.24 -26.48 -7.27
C SER A 59 -9.40 -27.98 -6.98
N VAL A 60 -10.24 -28.37 -6.02
CA VAL A 60 -10.51 -29.78 -5.69
C VAL A 60 -11.54 -30.38 -6.65
N ASP A 61 -12.42 -29.54 -7.21
CA ASP A 61 -13.45 -29.96 -8.16
C ASP A 61 -12.91 -30.19 -9.58
N HIS A 62 -11.58 -30.03 -9.79
CA HIS A 62 -10.92 -30.07 -11.08
C HIS A 62 -11.14 -31.39 -11.83
N ASP A 63 -11.03 -32.51 -11.12
CA ASP A 63 -11.12 -33.84 -11.74
C ASP A 63 -12.57 -34.16 -12.18
N SER A 64 -13.57 -33.54 -11.55
CA SER A 64 -14.99 -33.68 -11.89
C SER A 64 -15.54 -32.60 -12.83
N VAL A 65 -14.68 -31.79 -13.47
CA VAL A 65 -15.12 -30.76 -14.44
C VAL A 65 -15.75 -31.38 -15.69
N HIS A 66 -15.45 -32.65 -16.00
CA HIS A 66 -15.88 -33.33 -17.23
C HIS A 66 -16.81 -34.53 -17.01
N ASP A 67 -17.19 -34.82 -15.76
CA ASP A 67 -18.05 -35.97 -15.41
C ASP A 67 -19.54 -35.74 -15.75
N GLU A 68 -19.95 -34.49 -15.94
CA GLU A 68 -21.32 -34.09 -16.28
C GLU A 68 -21.47 -33.84 -17.79
N ARG A 69 -21.88 -34.87 -18.55
CA ARG A 69 -22.33 -34.70 -19.96
C ARG A 69 -23.38 -35.72 -20.40
#